data_AF-A0A1D2R405-F1
#
_entry.id   AF-A0A1D2R405-F1
#
_cell.length_a   1.000
_cell.length_b   1.000
_cell.length_c   1.000
_cell.angle_alpha   90.00
_cell.angle_beta   90.00
_cell.angle_gamma   90.00
#
_symmetry.space_group_name_H-M   'P 1'
#
loop_
_entity.id
_entity.type
_entity.pdbx_description
1 polymer ?
#
loop_
_entity_poly.entity_id
_entity_poly.type
_entity_poly.pdbx_seq_one_letter_code
_entity_poly.pdbx_strand_id
1 'polypeptide(L)'
;MKYKETFKIIKNLEFDKEKIICKEKGIEIFILRPSKLSKRFKDYDVKKNFQIWLREGERVFRPNHLRIMIDLNLRVRSRPDLKKGLLLIFDNIFYGNDPDLEIKRIENENFEHFLNPLRIIANLAQLFIIEQEYGYPGESNYDPGTLFLQGWIREFIDSPKEIDNLCMSVCRPQPPKTQYTSKENKKHKNYEKNLKPLWYLK
;
A
#
# COMPACT_ATOMS: atom_id res chain seq x y z
N MET A 1 -7.50 5.64 -10.88
CA MET A 1 -7.89 6.95 -10.30
C MET A 1 -6.75 7.50 -9.48
N LYS A 2 -6.47 8.81 -9.55
CA LYS A 2 -5.41 9.43 -8.74
C LYS A 2 -5.74 9.40 -7.24
N TYR A 3 -4.70 9.56 -6.41
CA TYR A 3 -4.84 9.62 -4.95
C TYR A 3 -5.91 10.63 -4.50
N LYS A 4 -5.84 11.88 -4.99
CA LYS A 4 -6.75 12.96 -4.56
C LYS A 4 -8.23 12.67 -4.86
N GLU A 5 -8.50 12.01 -5.98
CA GLU A 5 -9.85 11.62 -6.39
C GLU A 5 -10.39 10.52 -5.48
N THR A 6 -9.58 9.48 -5.27
CA THR A 6 -9.93 8.36 -4.38
C THR A 6 -10.12 8.85 -2.95
N PHE A 7 -9.29 9.78 -2.48
CA PHE A 7 -9.43 10.37 -1.16
C PHE A 7 -10.71 11.20 -1.03
N LYS A 8 -11.13 11.92 -2.08
CA LYS A 8 -12.41 12.64 -2.10
C LYS A 8 -13.59 11.67 -2.02
N ILE A 9 -13.53 10.53 -2.72
CA ILE A 9 -14.54 9.46 -2.61
C ILE A 9 -14.61 8.95 -1.18
N ILE A 10 -13.46 8.66 -0.55
CA ILE A 10 -13.39 8.17 0.82
C ILE A 10 -13.97 9.19 1.80
N LYS A 11 -13.62 10.48 1.71
CA LYS A 11 -14.17 11.53 2.58
C LYS A 11 -15.70 11.57 2.52
N ASN A 12 -16.25 11.49 1.32
CA ASN A 12 -17.69 11.56 1.07
C ASN A 12 -18.42 10.21 1.16
N LEU A 13 -17.75 9.14 1.60
CA LEU A 13 -18.34 7.81 1.70
C LEU A 13 -19.51 7.80 2.70
N GLU A 14 -20.68 7.39 2.24
CA GLU A 14 -21.85 7.24 3.10
C GLU A 14 -21.69 6.05 4.08
N PHE A 15 -22.35 6.14 5.22
CA PHE A 15 -22.36 5.05 6.18
C PHE A 15 -23.09 3.83 5.62
N ASP A 16 -22.56 2.65 5.92
CA ASP A 16 -23.12 1.33 5.64
C ASP A 16 -23.41 1.05 4.15
N LYS A 17 -22.82 1.85 3.24
CA LYS A 17 -22.89 1.64 1.80
C LYS A 17 -21.53 1.23 1.23
N GLU A 18 -21.54 0.12 0.50
CA GLU A 18 -20.37 -0.32 -0.24
C GLU A 18 -20.11 0.60 -1.44
N LYS A 19 -18.84 0.94 -1.66
CA LYS A 19 -18.38 1.61 -2.87
C LYS A 19 -17.25 0.81 -3.50
N ILE A 20 -17.49 0.28 -4.69
CA ILE A 20 -16.46 -0.41 -5.49
C ILE A 20 -15.45 0.63 -5.97
N ILE A 21 -14.16 0.35 -5.77
CA ILE A 21 -13.03 1.18 -6.19
C ILE A 21 -12.35 0.60 -7.43
N CYS A 22 -12.20 -0.73 -7.48
CA CYS A 22 -11.54 -1.40 -8.58
C CYS A 22 -12.15 -2.79 -8.78
N LYS A 23 -12.23 -3.23 -10.05
CA LYS A 23 -12.66 -4.56 -10.43
C LYS A 23 -11.77 -5.10 -11.54
N GLU A 24 -11.30 -6.33 -11.38
CA GLU A 24 -10.46 -7.00 -12.36
C GLU A 24 -10.55 -8.53 -12.22
N LYS A 25 -10.77 -9.23 -13.34
CA LYS A 25 -10.76 -10.71 -13.39
C LYS A 25 -11.62 -11.38 -12.30
N GLY A 26 -12.80 -10.81 -12.02
CA GLY A 26 -13.72 -11.34 -11.00
C GLY A 26 -13.37 -10.99 -9.55
N ILE A 27 -12.30 -10.21 -9.32
CA ILE A 27 -11.91 -9.69 -8.02
C ILE A 27 -12.35 -8.22 -7.91
N GLU A 28 -12.93 -7.86 -6.77
CA GLU A 28 -13.40 -6.50 -6.49
C GLU A 28 -12.75 -5.96 -5.22
N ILE A 29 -12.26 -4.72 -5.28
CA ILE A 29 -11.93 -3.93 -4.10
C ILE A 29 -13.10 -2.98 -3.86
N PHE A 30 -13.65 -3.01 -2.65
CA PHE A 30 -14.64 -2.05 -2.23
C PHE A 30 -14.31 -1.48 -0.85
N ILE A 31 -14.83 -0.28 -0.59
CA ILE A 31 -14.71 0.39 0.70
C ILE A 31 -16.09 0.50 1.36
N LEU A 32 -16.09 0.47 2.68
CA LEU A 32 -17.28 0.56 3.51
C LEU A 32 -16.98 1.39 4.77
N ARG A 33 -17.87 2.32 5.12
CA ARG A 33 -17.78 3.03 6.40
C ARG A 33 -18.88 2.54 7.34
N PRO A 34 -18.58 1.73 8.37
CA PRO A 34 -19.61 1.26 9.29
C PRO A 34 -20.13 2.43 10.15
N SER A 35 -21.44 2.53 10.34
CA SER A 35 -22.06 3.48 11.28
C SER A 35 -21.81 3.12 12.74
N LYS A 36 -21.61 1.83 13.04
CA LYS A 36 -21.36 1.31 14.38
C LYS A 36 -19.95 0.75 14.48
N LEU A 37 -19.17 1.30 15.39
CA LEU A 37 -17.83 0.78 15.71
C LEU A 37 -17.94 -0.39 16.68
N SER A 38 -17.04 -1.36 16.54
CA SER A 38 -16.90 -2.41 17.55
C SER A 38 -16.42 -1.81 18.88
N LYS A 39 -16.70 -2.48 20.01
CA LYS A 39 -16.26 -2.03 21.35
C LYS A 39 -14.77 -1.70 21.44
N ARG A 40 -13.92 -2.40 20.66
CA ARG A 40 -12.46 -2.18 20.61
C ARG A 40 -12.06 -0.83 20.02
N PHE A 41 -12.91 -0.25 19.17
CA PHE A 41 -12.66 1.01 18.47
C PHE A 41 -13.59 2.13 18.97
N LYS A 42 -14.08 2.05 20.20
CA LYS A 42 -15.01 3.03 20.77
C LYS A 42 -14.50 4.48 20.73
N ASP A 43 -13.18 4.67 20.75
CA ASP A 43 -12.54 5.99 20.78
C ASP A 43 -12.12 6.48 19.37
N TYR A 44 -12.43 5.73 18.31
CA TYR A 44 -12.12 6.12 16.94
C TYR A 44 -13.16 7.09 16.40
N ASP A 45 -12.72 8.05 15.58
CA ASP A 45 -13.62 8.90 14.80
C ASP A 45 -14.34 8.04 13.74
N VAL A 46 -15.62 7.76 13.98
CA VAL A 46 -16.49 7.00 13.08
C VAL A 46 -16.50 7.59 11.67
N LYS A 47 -16.35 8.91 11.52
CA LYS A 47 -16.32 9.59 10.22
C LYS A 47 -15.04 9.31 9.43
N LYS A 48 -13.96 8.91 10.10
CA LYS A 48 -12.67 8.59 9.48
C LYS A 48 -12.44 7.09 9.31
N ASN A 49 -13.14 6.27 10.09
CA ASN A 49 -12.98 4.81 10.08
C ASN A 49 -13.70 4.15 8.89
N PHE A 50 -13.07 4.18 7.70
CA PHE A 50 -13.47 3.34 6.59
C PHE A 50 -12.70 2.01 6.60
N GLN A 51 -13.27 1.00 5.97
CA GLN A 51 -12.70 -0.33 5.85
C GLN A 51 -12.47 -0.66 4.38
N ILE A 52 -11.36 -1.33 4.09
CA ILE A 52 -11.04 -1.86 2.77
C ILE A 52 -11.39 -3.34 2.75
N TRP A 53 -12.11 -3.77 1.73
CA TRP A 53 -12.55 -5.15 1.55
C TRP A 53 -12.17 -5.67 0.16
N LEU A 54 -11.86 -6.96 0.11
CA LEU A 54 -11.63 -7.71 -1.11
C LEU A 54 -12.72 -8.77 -1.26
N ARG A 55 -13.31 -8.85 -2.45
CA ARG A 55 -14.25 -9.91 -2.86
C ARG A 55 -13.63 -10.71 -3.99
N GLU A 56 -13.53 -12.02 -3.82
CA GLU A 56 -12.94 -12.97 -4.76
C GLU A 56 -13.83 -14.22 -4.80
N GLY A 57 -14.68 -14.32 -5.82
CA GLY A 57 -15.76 -15.31 -5.86
C GLY A 57 -16.71 -15.13 -4.67
N GLU A 58 -16.93 -16.21 -3.92
CA GLU A 58 -17.77 -16.21 -2.71
C GLU A 58 -17.05 -15.65 -1.47
N ARG A 59 -15.72 -15.49 -1.54
CA ARG A 59 -14.92 -15.06 -0.39
C ARG A 59 -14.91 -13.54 -0.29
N VAL A 60 -15.34 -13.02 0.85
CA VAL A 60 -15.26 -11.59 1.20
C VAL A 60 -14.44 -11.43 2.47
N PHE A 61 -13.36 -10.65 2.43
CA PHE A 61 -12.47 -10.47 3.56
C PHE A 61 -11.77 -9.11 3.56
N ARG A 62 -11.21 -8.71 4.70
CA ARG A 62 -10.41 -7.49 4.84
C ARG A 62 -8.93 -7.83 4.63
N PRO A 63 -8.30 -7.42 3.51
CA PRO A 63 -6.87 -7.58 3.34
C PRO A 63 -6.12 -6.71 4.35
N ASN A 64 -4.90 -7.10 4.70
CA ASN A 64 -3.98 -6.30 5.49
C ASN A 64 -2.79 -5.82 4.64
N HIS A 65 -1.95 -4.96 5.21
CA HIS A 65 -0.78 -4.40 4.50
C HIS A 65 0.23 -5.49 4.06
N LEU A 66 0.30 -6.64 4.75
CA LEU A 66 1.18 -7.75 4.34
C LEU A 66 0.79 -8.35 2.98
N ARG A 67 -0.48 -8.29 2.57
CA ARG A 67 -0.94 -8.83 1.28
C ARG A 67 -0.17 -8.20 0.12
N ILE A 68 -0.02 -6.88 0.10
CA ILE A 68 0.70 -6.18 -0.97
C ILE A 68 2.21 -6.47 -0.89
N MET A 69 2.76 -6.56 0.32
CA MET A 69 4.19 -6.82 0.53
C MET A 69 4.60 -8.21 0.02
N ILE A 70 3.83 -9.23 0.40
CA ILE A 70 4.06 -10.62 -0.04
C ILE A 70 3.89 -10.74 -1.55
N ASP A 71 2.81 -10.18 -2.12
CA ASP A 71 2.57 -10.23 -3.57
C ASP A 71 3.74 -9.63 -4.36
N LEU A 72 4.22 -8.47 -3.94
CA LEU A 72 5.32 -7.78 -4.62
C LEU A 72 6.65 -8.53 -4.49
N ASN A 73 6.92 -9.15 -3.34
CA ASN A 73 8.09 -10.01 -3.19
C ASN A 73 8.01 -11.23 -4.12
N LEU A 74 6.86 -11.90 -4.21
CA LEU A 74 6.66 -13.05 -5.11
C LEU A 74 6.90 -12.66 -6.58
N ARG A 75 6.36 -11.51 -7.00
CA ARG A 75 6.55 -10.99 -8.35
C ARG A 75 8.02 -10.78 -8.67
N VAL A 76 8.77 -10.12 -7.79
CA VAL A 76 10.20 -9.86 -8.01
C VAL A 76 11.02 -11.14 -7.99
N ARG A 77 10.68 -12.12 -7.13
CA ARG A 77 11.34 -13.43 -7.15
C ARG A 77 11.12 -14.15 -8.48
N SER A 78 9.92 -14.04 -9.07
CA SER A 78 9.62 -14.63 -10.39
C SER A 78 10.24 -13.85 -11.56
N ARG A 79 10.36 -12.52 -11.45
CA ARG A 79 10.88 -11.62 -12.49
C ARG A 79 11.85 -10.59 -11.90
N PRO A 80 13.08 -10.99 -11.53
CA PRO A 80 14.04 -10.08 -10.90
C PRO A 80 14.44 -8.90 -11.80
N ASP A 81 14.35 -9.08 -13.12
CA ASP A 81 14.58 -8.07 -14.15
C ASP A 81 13.62 -6.88 -14.05
N LEU A 82 12.38 -7.11 -13.59
CA LEU A 82 11.35 -6.07 -13.45
C LEU A 82 11.40 -5.31 -12.13
N LYS A 83 12.33 -5.66 -11.22
CA LYS A 83 12.44 -5.08 -9.87
C LYS A 83 12.44 -3.55 -9.88
N LYS A 84 13.29 -2.93 -10.71
CA LYS A 84 13.38 -1.46 -10.79
C LYS A 84 12.09 -0.83 -11.30
N GLY A 85 11.41 -1.49 -12.24
CA GLY A 85 10.11 -1.05 -12.76
C GLY A 85 9.04 -1.08 -11.68
N LEU A 86 8.96 -2.17 -10.91
CA LEU A 86 8.03 -2.30 -9.79
C LEU A 86 8.30 -1.24 -8.71
N LEU A 87 9.55 -1.05 -8.28
CA LEU A 87 9.89 0.00 -7.31
C LEU A 87 9.42 1.38 -7.77
N LEU A 88 9.68 1.72 -9.04
CA LEU A 88 9.30 3.02 -9.59
C LEU A 88 7.77 3.21 -9.62
N ILE A 89 7.03 2.17 -9.99
CA ILE A 89 5.55 2.19 -10.00
C ILE A 89 5.01 2.47 -8.61
N PHE A 90 5.47 1.73 -7.60
CA PHE A 90 4.97 1.89 -6.23
C PHE A 90 5.46 3.18 -5.55
N ASP A 91 6.63 3.70 -5.92
CA ASP A 91 7.05 5.07 -5.55
C ASP A 91 6.11 6.11 -6.17
N ASN A 92 5.77 5.99 -7.45
CA ASN A 92 4.85 6.92 -8.11
C ASN A 92 3.45 6.90 -7.51
N ILE A 93 2.93 5.71 -7.17
CA ILE A 93 1.66 5.56 -6.45
C ILE A 93 1.73 6.24 -5.08
N PHE A 94 2.83 6.07 -4.35
CA PHE A 94 3.07 6.77 -3.08
C PHE A 94 3.08 8.29 -3.24
N TYR A 95 3.61 8.81 -4.34
CA TYR A 95 3.57 10.23 -4.70
C TYR A 95 2.21 10.71 -5.22
N GLY A 96 1.23 9.82 -5.31
CA GLY A 96 -0.16 10.14 -5.63
C GLY A 96 -0.55 10.03 -7.10
N ASN A 97 0.29 9.41 -7.92
CA ASN A 97 -0.04 9.10 -9.31
C ASN A 97 -1.12 8.01 -9.40
N ASP A 98 -1.72 7.88 -10.58
CA ASP A 98 -2.79 6.92 -10.82
C ASP A 98 -2.25 5.47 -10.90
N PRO A 99 -2.67 4.56 -10.03
CA PRO A 99 -2.21 3.17 -10.03
C PRO A 99 -2.47 2.46 -11.38
N ASP A 100 -3.62 2.72 -12.00
CA ASP A 100 -4.01 2.09 -13.27
C ASP A 100 -3.16 2.58 -14.45
N LEU A 101 -2.57 3.78 -14.36
CA LEU A 101 -1.68 4.31 -15.39
C LEU A 101 -0.23 3.88 -15.19
N GLU A 102 0.24 3.86 -13.95
CA GLU A 102 1.63 3.50 -13.65
C GLU A 102 1.94 2.05 -14.01
N ILE A 103 1.01 1.13 -13.75
CA ILE A 103 1.20 -0.30 -14.04
C ILE A 103 1.24 -0.64 -15.53
N LYS A 104 0.73 0.22 -16.43
CA LYS A 104 0.69 -0.03 -17.89
C LYS A 104 2.06 -0.35 -18.47
N ARG A 105 3.12 0.16 -17.83
CA ARG A 105 4.52 -0.09 -18.24
C ARG A 105 4.91 -1.57 -18.19
N ILE A 106 4.24 -2.36 -17.36
CA ILE A 106 4.53 -3.78 -17.14
C ILE A 106 3.25 -4.64 -17.17
N GLU A 107 2.14 -4.10 -17.68
CA GLU A 107 0.83 -4.77 -17.67
C GLU A 107 0.80 -6.03 -18.55
N ASN A 108 1.64 -6.05 -19.60
CA ASN A 108 1.79 -7.19 -20.50
C ASN A 108 2.82 -8.23 -20.00
N GLU A 109 3.51 -7.95 -18.90
CA GLU A 109 4.49 -8.87 -18.34
C GLU A 109 3.79 -10.01 -17.61
N ASN A 110 4.23 -11.24 -17.88
CA ASN A 110 3.76 -12.39 -17.14
C ASN A 110 4.59 -12.57 -15.86
N PHE A 111 3.89 -12.69 -14.73
CA PHE A 111 4.47 -13.03 -13.43
C PHE A 111 4.00 -14.43 -13.06
N GLU A 112 4.92 -15.35 -12.81
CA GLU A 112 4.56 -16.73 -12.46
C GLU A 112 3.96 -16.82 -11.06
N HIS A 113 4.46 -16.00 -10.13
CA HIS A 113 4.05 -16.01 -8.73
C HIS A 113 3.45 -14.67 -8.33
N PHE A 114 2.16 -14.68 -7.98
CA PHE A 114 1.43 -13.55 -7.42
C PHE A 114 0.19 -14.03 -6.67
N LEU A 115 -0.38 -13.16 -5.83
CA LEU A 115 -1.59 -13.43 -5.06
C LEU A 115 -2.84 -12.85 -5.70
N ASN A 116 -2.75 -11.64 -6.26
CA ASN A 116 -3.83 -11.00 -7.00
C ASN A 116 -3.28 -10.29 -8.25
N PRO A 117 -4.13 -9.99 -9.25
CA PRO A 117 -3.72 -9.17 -10.39
C PRO A 117 -3.03 -7.87 -9.97
N LEU A 118 -2.04 -7.41 -10.76
CA LEU A 118 -1.20 -6.27 -10.39
C LEU A 118 -2.02 -4.99 -10.19
N ARG A 119 -3.08 -4.78 -10.98
CA ARG A 119 -3.97 -3.63 -10.83
C ARG A 119 -4.75 -3.66 -9.52
N ILE A 120 -5.17 -4.83 -9.03
CA ILE A 120 -5.73 -4.98 -7.67
C ILE A 120 -4.69 -4.56 -6.61
N ILE A 121 -3.45 -5.05 -6.72
CA ILE A 121 -2.39 -4.76 -5.74
C ILE A 121 -2.01 -3.28 -5.74
N ALA A 122 -1.92 -2.65 -6.91
CA ALA A 122 -1.61 -1.24 -7.06
C ALA A 122 -2.70 -0.35 -6.45
N ASN A 123 -3.98 -0.66 -6.69
CA ASN A 123 -5.09 0.07 -6.09
C ASN A 123 -5.21 -0.19 -4.58
N LEU A 124 -4.92 -1.40 -4.09
CA LEU A 124 -4.83 -1.69 -2.65
C LEU A 124 -3.73 -0.85 -1.98
N ALA A 125 -2.55 -0.72 -2.59
CA ALA A 125 -1.47 0.08 -2.04
C ALA A 125 -1.89 1.54 -1.86
N GLN A 126 -2.53 2.15 -2.88
CA GLN A 126 -3.08 3.50 -2.75
C GLN A 126 -4.11 3.62 -1.61
N LEU A 127 -5.02 2.65 -1.50
CA LEU A 127 -6.03 2.66 -0.43
C LEU A 127 -5.41 2.53 0.97
N PHE A 128 -4.37 1.71 1.14
CA PHE A 128 -3.68 1.59 2.43
C PHE A 128 -2.87 2.84 2.79
N ILE A 129 -2.33 3.55 1.81
CA ILE A 129 -1.71 4.87 2.04
C ILE A 129 -2.77 5.86 2.55
N ILE A 130 -3.96 5.89 1.91
CA ILE A 130 -5.06 6.74 2.35
C ILE A 130 -5.57 6.34 3.75
N GLU A 131 -5.68 5.03 4.03
CA GLU A 131 -6.07 4.51 5.33
C GLU A 131 -5.12 5.01 6.43
N GLN A 132 -3.81 4.93 6.19
CA GLN A 132 -2.82 5.43 7.15
C GLN A 132 -2.85 6.95 7.29
N GLU A 133 -3.03 7.70 6.21
CA GLU A 133 -3.07 9.17 6.29
C GLU A 133 -4.34 9.69 6.98
N TYR A 134 -5.49 9.06 6.72
CA TYR A 134 -6.78 9.53 7.18
C TYR A 134 -7.22 8.94 8.52
N GLY A 135 -6.88 7.66 8.73
CA GLY A 135 -7.37 6.86 9.84
C GLY A 135 -6.42 6.76 11.03
N TYR A 136 -5.13 7.07 10.87
CA TYR A 136 -4.16 6.98 11.97
C TYR A 136 -4.17 8.25 12.85
N PRO A 137 -4.56 8.16 14.13
CA PRO A 137 -4.63 9.33 15.01
C PRO A 137 -3.31 9.62 15.74
N GLY A 138 -2.34 8.71 15.68
CA GLY A 138 -1.12 8.77 16.49
C GLY A 138 0.00 9.60 15.88
N GLU A 139 0.95 9.98 16.72
CA GLU A 139 2.23 10.53 16.24
C GLU A 139 3.08 9.42 15.62
N SER A 140 3.62 9.68 14.43
CA SER A 140 4.54 8.77 13.74
C SER A 140 5.98 9.26 13.87
N ASN A 141 6.93 8.34 13.96
CA ASN A 141 8.37 8.64 13.81
C ASN A 141 8.75 9.02 12.36
N TYR A 142 7.80 8.95 11.44
CA TYR A 142 7.95 9.30 10.04
C TYR A 142 7.11 10.53 9.70
N ASP A 143 7.65 11.38 8.82
CA ASP A 143 6.91 12.45 8.15
C ASP A 143 7.20 12.40 6.64
N PRO A 144 6.20 12.06 5.81
CA PRO A 144 4.81 11.73 6.18
C PRO A 144 4.70 10.38 6.92
N GLY A 145 3.66 10.18 7.72
CA GLY A 145 3.46 8.94 8.49
C GLY A 145 3.33 7.69 7.62
N THR A 146 2.81 7.85 6.40
CA THR A 146 2.67 6.82 5.36
C THR A 146 4.01 6.28 4.85
N LEU A 147 5.12 6.98 5.10
CA LEU A 147 6.47 6.54 4.72
C LEU A 147 6.88 5.25 5.44
N PHE A 148 6.27 4.92 6.58
CA PHE A 148 6.47 3.62 7.24
C PHE A 148 6.03 2.46 6.33
N LEU A 149 4.83 2.55 5.75
CA LEU A 149 4.33 1.55 4.81
C LEU A 149 5.18 1.52 3.53
N GLN A 150 5.49 2.69 2.98
CA GLN A 150 6.30 2.77 1.76
C GLN A 150 7.69 2.18 1.94
N GLY A 151 8.32 2.40 3.10
CA GLY A 151 9.60 1.80 3.44
C GLY A 151 9.55 0.27 3.43
N TRP A 152 8.46 -0.32 3.93
CA TRP A 152 8.26 -1.76 3.88
C TRP A 152 8.00 -2.27 2.47
N ILE A 153 7.19 -1.56 1.66
CA ILE A 153 6.97 -1.93 0.26
C ILE A 153 8.31 -1.97 -0.51
N ARG A 154 9.15 -0.93 -0.34
CA ARG A 154 10.50 -0.88 -0.92
C ARG A 154 11.37 -2.04 -0.43
N GLU A 155 11.35 -2.34 0.87
CA GLU A 155 12.13 -3.45 1.44
C GLU A 155 11.67 -4.81 0.90
N PHE A 156 10.37 -5.06 0.75
CA PHE A 156 9.89 -6.35 0.22
C PHE A 156 10.21 -6.55 -1.26
N ILE A 157 10.30 -5.46 -2.02
CA ILE A 157 10.68 -5.51 -3.44
C ILE A 157 12.21 -5.67 -3.60
N ASP A 158 13.02 -4.99 -2.78
CA ASP A 158 14.48 -4.92 -2.98
C ASP A 158 15.32 -5.86 -2.11
N SER A 159 14.81 -6.29 -0.96
CA SER A 159 15.62 -7.02 0.02
C SER A 159 16.05 -8.41 -0.46
N PRO A 160 17.32 -8.80 -0.25
CA PRO A 160 17.79 -10.16 -0.48
C PRO A 160 17.37 -11.16 0.61
N LYS A 161 16.69 -10.70 1.67
CA LYS A 161 16.23 -11.57 2.76
C LYS A 161 15.11 -12.50 2.26
N GLU A 162 15.07 -13.70 2.81
CA GLU A 162 13.92 -14.60 2.65
C GLU A 162 12.61 -13.97 3.13
N ILE A 163 11.52 -14.33 2.46
CA ILE A 163 10.18 -13.78 2.72
C ILE A 163 9.72 -14.03 4.16
N ASP A 164 10.06 -15.19 4.74
CA ASP A 164 9.71 -15.52 6.13
C ASP A 164 10.33 -14.52 7.12
N ASN A 165 11.59 -14.16 6.91
CA ASN A 165 12.29 -13.17 7.75
C ASN A 165 11.68 -11.79 7.59
N LEU A 166 11.27 -11.41 6.37
CA LEU A 166 10.60 -10.14 6.12
C LEU A 166 9.22 -10.09 6.80
N CYS A 167 8.42 -11.14 6.66
CA CYS A 167 7.11 -11.26 7.32
C CYS A 167 7.26 -11.21 8.85
N MET A 168 8.22 -11.93 9.42
CA MET A 168 8.49 -11.90 10.86
C MET A 168 8.90 -10.51 11.36
N SER A 169 9.68 -9.76 10.58
CA SER A 169 10.05 -8.39 10.92
C SER A 169 8.84 -7.44 10.91
N VAL A 170 7.97 -7.52 9.90
CA VAL A 170 6.76 -6.69 9.80
C VAL A 170 5.75 -6.99 10.91
N CYS A 171 5.61 -8.26 11.30
CA CYS A 171 4.71 -8.66 12.37
C CYS A 171 5.21 -8.26 13.77
N ARG A 172 6.47 -7.84 13.88
CA ARG A 172 7.06 -7.27 15.10
C ARG A 172 6.99 -5.74 15.03
N PRO A 173 7.14 -5.02 16.15
CA PRO A 173 7.19 -3.55 16.15
C PRO A 173 8.54 -3.03 15.62
N GLN A 174 9.01 -3.57 14.49
CA GLN A 174 10.25 -3.16 13.84
C GLN A 174 9.93 -2.18 12.70
N PRO A 175 10.73 -1.11 12.55
CA PRO A 175 10.66 -0.26 11.37
C PRO A 175 11.30 -0.94 10.14
N PRO A 176 10.94 -0.52 8.92
CA PRO A 176 11.70 -0.90 7.73
C PRO A 176 13.13 -0.37 7.84
N LYS A 177 14.06 -0.97 7.07
CA LYS A 177 15.45 -0.50 7.04
C LYS A 177 15.52 0.99 6.70
N THR A 178 16.38 1.69 7.43
CA THR A 178 16.59 3.13 7.28
C THR A 178 17.02 3.53 5.87
N GLN A 179 17.69 2.64 5.12
CA GLN A 179 18.07 2.92 3.72
C GLN A 179 16.88 3.25 2.82
N TYR A 180 15.67 2.74 3.09
CA TYR A 180 14.49 2.96 2.26
C TYR A 180 13.67 4.19 2.64
N THR A 181 14.00 4.86 3.75
CA THR A 181 13.18 5.95 4.31
C THR A 181 13.99 7.18 4.73
N SER A 182 15.27 7.02 5.05
CA SER A 182 16.09 8.03 5.72
C SER A 182 16.25 9.36 4.97
N LYS A 183 16.30 9.33 3.63
CA LYS A 183 16.41 10.56 2.83
C LYS A 183 15.07 11.25 2.58
N GLU A 184 13.96 10.56 2.76
CA GLU A 184 12.61 11.07 2.50
C GLU A 184 11.83 11.40 3.77
N ASN A 185 12.24 10.86 4.92
CA ASN A 185 11.64 11.17 6.21
C ASN A 185 12.09 12.56 6.68
N LYS A 186 11.17 13.54 6.73
CA LYS A 186 11.48 14.91 7.18
C LYS A 186 11.97 14.99 8.63
N LYS A 187 11.68 13.96 9.45
CA LYS A 187 12.16 13.86 10.84
C LYS A 187 13.57 13.27 10.96
N HIS A 188 14.15 12.78 9.87
CA HIS A 188 15.46 12.12 9.88
C HIS A 188 16.59 13.09 9.49
N LYS A 189 17.76 12.95 10.13
CA LYS A 189 18.93 13.81 9.90
C LYS A 189 19.47 13.82 8.45
N ASN A 190 19.23 12.74 7.71
CA ASN A 190 19.66 12.60 6.31
C ASN A 190 18.61 13.06 5.31
N TYR A 191 17.54 13.73 5.75
CA TYR A 191 16.48 14.22 4.88
C TYR A 191 17.05 15.12 3.77
N GLU A 192 16.64 14.87 2.55
CA GLU A 192 17.09 15.61 1.37
C GLU A 192 15.87 15.95 0.49
N LYS A 193 15.83 17.18 -0.01
CA LYS A 193 14.81 17.64 -0.95
C LYS A 193 15.22 17.22 -2.37
N ASN A 194 14.23 16.91 -3.22
CA ASN A 194 14.43 16.57 -4.64
C ASN A 194 15.30 15.32 -4.87
N LEU A 195 14.87 14.21 -4.28
CA LEU A 195 15.54 12.92 -4.44
C LEU A 195 15.47 12.42 -5.88
N LYS A 196 16.56 11.82 -6.35
CA LYS A 196 16.54 11.05 -7.60
C LYS A 196 15.61 9.83 -7.44
N PRO A 197 14.91 9.39 -8.50
CA PRO A 197 14.14 8.16 -8.45
C PRO A 197 15.01 6.98 -7.99
N LEU A 198 14.44 6.11 -7.15
CA LEU A 198 15.11 4.91 -6.64
C LEU A 198 16.43 5.19 -5.90
N TRP A 199 16.57 6.35 -5.26
CA TRP A 199 17.77 6.79 -4.52
C TRP A 199 18.29 5.81 -3.46
N TYR A 200 17.43 4.89 -3.00
CA TYR A 200 17.73 3.90 -1.98
C TYR A 200 18.36 2.61 -2.52
N LEU A 201 18.44 2.45 -3.85
CA LEU A 201 19.16 1.36 -4.48
C LEU A 201 20.66 1.64 -4.46
N LYS A 202 21.45 0.62 -4.12
CA LYS A 202 22.92 0.63 -4.21
C LYS A 202 23.38 0.03 -5.53
#